data_AF-A0A4W3J0M2-F1
#
_entry.id   AF-A0A4W3J0M2-F1
#
_cell.length_a   1.000
_cell.length_b   1.000
_cell.length_c   1.000
_cell.angle_alpha   90.00
_cell.angle_beta   90.00
_cell.angle_gamma   90.00
#
_symmetry.space_group_name_H-M   'P 1'
#
loop_
_entity.id
_entity.type
_entity.pdbx_description
1 polymer ?
#
loop_
_entity_poly.entity_id
_entity_poly.type
_entity_poly.pdbx_seq_one_letter_code
_entity_poly.pdbx_strand_id
1 'polypeptide(L)'
;GLNGYFTSDPIAAFSSGKESKVLATGGASVNLDILQVLSDVFNSPVYTIKTSDSACLGSAFRAKQGPTGKAFRDVIKTGPEPKLVVRPSPESEKAYCVSRFQMLEHSIMHSCDMPE
;
A
#
# COMPACT_ATOMS: atom_id res chain seq x y z
N GLY A 1 -8.42 3.98 -21.56
CA GLY A 1 -7.71 5.19 -21.12
C GLY A 1 -7.43 5.08 -19.64
N LEU A 2 -6.22 4.65 -19.30
CA LEU A 2 -5.69 4.62 -17.94
C LEU A 2 -4.38 5.41 -18.00
N ASN A 3 -4.50 6.74 -17.95
CA ASN A 3 -3.33 7.60 -17.76
C ASN A 3 -2.94 7.48 -16.29
N GLY A 4 -2.04 6.55 -16.02
CA GLY A 4 -1.35 6.45 -14.75
C GLY A 4 -0.58 7.74 -14.49
N TYR A 5 -0.74 8.24 -13.28
CA TYR A 5 -0.13 9.42 -12.69
C TYR A 5 1.39 9.30 -12.60
N PHE A 6 2.09 9.38 -13.72
CA PHE A 6 3.49 9.79 -13.74
C PHE A 6 3.49 11.26 -14.16
N THR A 7 3.20 12.14 -13.20
CA THR A 7 3.43 13.57 -13.39
C THR A 7 4.93 13.78 -13.53
N SER A 8 5.36 14.56 -14.52
CA SER A 8 6.74 15.01 -14.72
C SER A 8 7.29 15.87 -13.57
N ASP A 9 6.48 16.08 -12.53
CA ASP A 9 6.84 16.85 -11.35
C ASP A 9 7.47 15.92 -10.30
N PRO A 10 8.76 16.09 -9.97
CA PRO A 10 9.44 15.31 -8.92
C PRO A 10 8.87 15.56 -7.51
N ILE A 11 7.89 16.47 -7.39
CA ILE A 11 7.22 16.89 -6.15
C ILE A 11 5.69 16.68 -6.26
N ALA A 12 5.23 15.66 -6.97
CA ALA A 12 3.86 15.22 -6.79
C ALA A 12 3.76 14.37 -5.52
N ALA A 13 3.05 14.88 -4.52
CA ALA A 13 2.73 14.13 -3.30
C ALA A 13 1.96 12.85 -3.66
N PHE A 14 2.39 11.72 -3.12
CA PHE A 14 1.66 10.46 -3.25
C PHE A 14 0.26 10.62 -2.67
N SER A 15 -0.77 10.61 -3.53
CA SER A 15 -2.17 10.66 -3.11
C SER A 15 -2.80 9.29 -3.34
N SER A 16 -2.98 8.54 -2.25
CA SER A 16 -3.78 7.33 -2.26
C SER A 16 -5.23 7.74 -2.52
N GLY A 17 -5.89 7.17 -3.54
CA GLY A 17 -7.23 7.58 -3.94
C GLY A 17 -8.24 7.49 -2.77
N LYS A 18 -9.33 8.28 -2.82
CA LYS A 18 -10.33 8.45 -1.74
C LYS A 18 -10.93 7.15 -1.15
N GLU A 19 -10.78 6.01 -1.82
CA GLU A 19 -11.28 4.68 -1.38
C GLU A 19 -10.17 3.63 -1.20
N SER A 20 -8.92 4.07 -1.15
CA SER A 20 -7.78 3.16 -1.00
C SER A 20 -7.74 2.53 0.39
N LYS A 21 -7.23 1.30 0.44
CA LYS A 21 -6.98 0.55 1.68
C LYS A 21 -5.66 -0.17 1.57
N VAL A 22 -4.95 -0.27 2.67
CA VAL A 22 -3.65 -0.96 2.73
C VAL A 22 -3.87 -2.36 3.30
N LEU A 23 -3.30 -3.37 2.66
CA LEU A 23 -3.26 -4.74 3.18
C LEU A 23 -1.84 -5.04 3.64
N ALA A 24 -1.63 -5.06 4.95
CA ALA A 24 -0.35 -5.42 5.55
C ALA A 24 -0.27 -6.93 5.76
N THR A 25 0.81 -7.53 5.24
CA THR A 25 1.15 -8.94 5.40
C THR A 25 2.64 -9.06 5.70
N GLY A 26 3.10 -10.25 6.10
CA GLY A 26 4.51 -10.49 6.46
C GLY A 26 4.83 -10.20 7.93
N GLY A 27 6.09 -10.41 8.33
CA GLY A 27 6.49 -10.42 9.75
C GLY A 27 6.20 -9.13 10.51
N ALA A 28 6.41 -7.96 9.89
CA ALA A 28 6.17 -6.67 10.54
C ALA A 28 4.67 -6.38 10.81
N SER A 29 3.77 -7.07 10.11
CA SER A 29 2.31 -6.86 10.24
C SER A 29 1.72 -7.30 11.58
N VAL A 30 2.52 -7.91 12.47
CA VAL A 30 2.11 -8.24 13.83
C VAL A 30 2.23 -7.06 14.81
N ASN A 31 2.99 -6.01 14.46
CA ASN A 31 3.24 -4.86 15.32
C ASN A 31 2.29 -3.71 14.96
N LEU A 32 1.38 -3.37 15.87
CA LEU A 32 0.37 -2.32 15.65
C LEU A 32 0.96 -0.91 15.51
N ASP A 33 2.07 -0.61 16.19
CA ASP A 33 2.70 0.71 16.12
C ASP A 33 3.31 0.95 14.74
N ILE A 34 3.95 -0.08 14.15
CA ILE A 34 4.44 -0.03 12.77
C ILE A 34 3.27 0.19 11.80
N LEU A 35 2.16 -0.53 12.01
CA LEU A 35 0.98 -0.37 11.16
C LEU A 35 0.31 0.99 11.31
N GLN A 36 0.35 1.60 12.50
CA GLN A 36 -0.17 2.94 12.73
C GLN A 36 0.61 3.97 11.91
N VAL A 37 1.94 3.95 11.96
CA VAL A 37 2.79 4.81 11.12
C VAL A 37 2.51 4.58 9.63
N LEU A 38 2.33 3.33 9.21
CA LEU A 38 1.95 3.02 7.82
C LEU A 38 0.59 3.64 7.45
N SER A 39 -0.41 3.54 8.33
CA SER A 39 -1.74 4.11 8.12
C SER A 39 -1.69 5.62 8.00
N ASP A 40 -0.92 6.24 8.88
CA ASP A 40 -0.74 7.69 8.98
C ASP A 40 -0.02 8.28 7.76
N VAL A 41 1.07 7.65 7.31
CA VAL A 41 1.84 8.08 6.12
C VAL A 41 1.02 7.97 4.83
N PHE A 42 0.26 6.88 4.67
CA PHE A 42 -0.56 6.64 3.47
C PHE A 42 -1.94 7.30 3.55
N ASN A 43 -2.27 7.92 4.68
CA ASN A 43 -3.60 8.45 5.01
C ASN A 43 -4.73 7.46 4.64
N SER A 44 -4.53 6.18 4.96
CA SER A 44 -5.40 5.09 4.50
C SER A 44 -5.57 4.04 5.60
N PRO A 45 -6.77 3.44 5.76
CA PRO A 45 -6.99 2.38 6.73
C PRO A 45 -6.15 1.14 6.37
N VAL A 46 -5.53 0.52 7.39
CA VAL A 46 -4.71 -0.68 7.23
C VAL A 46 -5.47 -1.90 7.73
N TYR A 47 -5.46 -2.94 6.92
CA TYR A 47 -6.07 -4.23 7.16
C TYR A 47 -4.99 -5.30 7.20
N THR A 48 -5.20 -6.35 7.97
CA THR A 48 -4.36 -7.56 7.96
C THR A 48 -5.19 -8.76 7.53
N ILE A 49 -4.53 -9.72 6.88
CA ILE A 49 -5.10 -11.05 6.63
C ILE A 49 -4.17 -12.05 7.28
N LYS A 50 -4.72 -12.93 8.11
CA LYS A 50 -3.95 -13.98 8.79
C LYS A 50 -3.62 -15.12 7.82
N THR A 51 -2.68 -14.87 6.91
CA THR A 51 -2.17 -15.89 5.97
C THR A 51 -0.67 -15.72 5.84
N SER A 52 0.08 -16.79 6.12
CA SER A 52 1.52 -16.90 5.82
C SER A 52 1.77 -17.13 4.32
N ASP A 53 0.80 -17.71 3.61
CA ASP A 53 0.97 -18.24 2.25
C ASP A 53 0.11 -17.51 1.22
N SER A 54 0.29 -16.19 1.09
CA SER A 54 -0.51 -15.33 0.19
C SER A 54 -0.46 -15.80 -1.27
N ALA A 55 0.69 -16.32 -1.74
CA ALA A 55 0.84 -16.88 -3.08
C ALA A 55 0.02 -18.15 -3.30
N CYS A 56 -0.02 -19.05 -2.31
CA CYS A 56 -0.82 -20.27 -2.37
C CYS A 56 -2.31 -19.94 -2.40
N LEU A 57 -2.74 -19.05 -1.50
CA LEU A 57 -4.12 -18.57 -1.44
C LEU A 57 -4.55 -17.89 -2.75
N GLY A 58 -3.70 -17.04 -3.32
CA GLY A 58 -3.94 -16.41 -4.63
C GLY A 58 -4.07 -17.44 -5.76
N SER A 59 -3.20 -18.46 -5.78
CA SER A 59 -3.25 -19.56 -6.75
C SER A 59 -4.55 -20.35 -6.65
N ALA A 60 -4.99 -20.66 -5.43
CA ALA A 60 -6.25 -21.35 -5.18
C ALA A 60 -7.46 -20.52 -5.67
N PHE A 61 -7.47 -19.19 -5.43
CA PHE A 61 -8.54 -18.33 -5.97
C PHE A 61 -8.54 -18.28 -7.49
N ARG A 62 -7.36 -18.24 -8.13
CA ARG A 62 -7.24 -18.27 -9.59
C ARG A 62 -7.74 -19.59 -10.18
N ALA A 63 -7.39 -20.73 -9.56
CA ALA A 63 -7.90 -22.04 -9.96
C ALA A 63 -9.42 -22.13 -9.80
N LYS A 64 -9.97 -21.59 -8.70
CA LYS A 64 -11.41 -21.49 -8.47
C LYS A 64 -12.11 -20.58 -9.48
N GLN A 65 -11.46 -19.50 -9.93
CA GLN A 65 -12.04 -18.56 -10.88
C GLN A 65 -12.26 -19.21 -12.26
N GLY A 66 -11.27 -19.95 -12.77
CA GLY A 66 -11.26 -20.55 -14.10
C GLY A 66 -12.60 -21.15 -14.55
N PRO A 67 -13.18 -22.13 -13.83
CA PRO A 67 -14.43 -22.77 -14.23
C PRO A 67 -15.69 -21.92 -14.01
N THR A 68 -15.61 -20.82 -13.25
CA THR A 68 -16.82 -20.03 -12.90
C THR A 68 -17.16 -18.95 -13.92
N GLY A 69 -16.20 -18.50 -14.73
CA GLY A 69 -16.36 -17.34 -15.62
C GLY A 69 -16.66 -16.01 -14.90
N LYS A 70 -16.68 -15.99 -13.56
CA LYS A 70 -17.00 -14.80 -12.76
C LYS A 70 -15.81 -13.84 -12.72
N ALA A 71 -16.11 -12.58 -12.46
CA ALA A 71 -15.08 -11.59 -12.16
C ALA A 71 -14.29 -12.02 -10.91
N PHE A 72 -12.97 -11.84 -10.94
CA PHE A 72 -12.09 -12.27 -9.84
C PHE A 72 -12.53 -11.70 -8.49
N ARG A 73 -12.96 -10.42 -8.49
CA ARG A 73 -13.46 -9.73 -7.29
C ARG A 73 -14.62 -10.46 -6.61
N ASP A 74 -15.47 -11.13 -7.37
CA ASP A 74 -16.60 -11.88 -6.83
C ASP A 74 -16.20 -13.26 -6.30
N VAL A 75 -15.15 -13.85 -6.87
CA VAL A 75 -14.58 -15.13 -6.39
C VAL A 75 -13.90 -14.93 -5.04
N ILE A 76 -13.12 -13.86 -4.87
CA ILE A 76 -12.37 -13.60 -3.63
C ILE A 76 -13.24 -13.16 -2.45
N LYS A 77 -14.51 -12.75 -2.66
CA LYS A 77 -15.46 -12.48 -1.57
C LYS A 77 -15.73 -13.69 -0.69
N THR A 78 -15.46 -14.89 -1.19
CA THR A 78 -15.58 -16.15 -0.43
C THR A 78 -14.33 -16.48 0.39
N GLY A 79 -13.31 -15.62 0.34
CA GLY A 79 -12.04 -15.77 1.02
C GLY A 79 -12.03 -15.29 2.48
N PRO A 80 -10.88 -15.43 3.16
CA PRO A 80 -10.67 -14.85 4.48
C PRO A 80 -10.91 -13.33 4.45
N GLU A 81 -11.74 -12.84 5.36
CA GLU A 81 -12.06 -11.42 5.43
C GLU A 81 -10.86 -10.63 6.00
N PRO A 82 -10.41 -9.55 5.33
CA PRO A 82 -9.39 -8.68 5.89
C PRO A 82 -9.89 -7.99 7.16
N LYS A 83 -9.09 -8.06 8.23
CA LYS A 83 -9.40 -7.41 9.50
C LYS A 83 -8.83 -6.00 9.51
N LEU A 84 -9.67 -4.98 9.70
CA LEU A 84 -9.21 -3.61 9.98
C LEU A 84 -8.45 -3.62 11.30
N VAL A 85 -7.24 -3.07 11.31
CA VAL A 85 -6.39 -3.03 12.51
C VAL A 85 -6.11 -1.61 12.98
N VAL A 86 -5.90 -0.67 12.06
CA VAL A 86 -5.66 0.74 12.39
C VAL A 86 -6.27 1.68 11.35
N ARG A 87 -6.48 2.93 11.75
CA ARG A 87 -6.94 4.03 10.89
C ARG A 87 -5.96 5.20 11.03
N PRO A 88 -5.86 6.07 10.00
CA PRO A 88 -5.03 7.25 10.11
C PRO A 88 -5.55 8.15 11.23
N SER A 89 -4.63 8.72 11.99
CA SER A 89 -4.90 9.75 12.98
C SER A 89 -5.24 11.06 12.29
N PRO A 90 -6.20 11.85 12.79
CA PRO A 90 -6.55 13.15 12.21
C PRO A 90 -5.36 14.12 12.11
N GLU A 91 -4.38 13.98 13.00
CA GLU A 91 -3.20 14.82 13.08
C GLU A 91 -2.11 14.43 12.08
N SER A 92 -2.13 13.19 11.53
CA SER A 92 -1.06 12.68 10.68
C SER A 92 -0.95 13.39 9.33
N GLU A 93 -2.07 13.85 8.78
CA GLU A 93 -2.13 14.51 7.47
C GLU A 93 -1.19 15.71 7.38
N LYS A 94 -0.98 16.41 8.51
CA LYS A 94 -0.07 17.56 8.60
C LYS A 94 1.32 17.18 9.12
N ALA A 95 1.44 16.07 9.85
CA ALA A 95 2.69 15.64 10.46
C ALA A 95 3.66 15.02 9.43
N TYR A 96 3.15 14.27 8.46
CA TYR A 96 3.98 13.56 7.49
C TYR A 96 4.21 14.38 6.21
N CYS A 97 5.33 15.11 6.16
CA CYS A 97 5.77 15.83 4.97
C CYS A 97 6.64 14.93 4.07
N VAL A 98 5.99 14.08 3.26
CA VAL A 98 6.69 13.16 2.33
C VAL A 98 7.60 13.92 1.35
N SER A 99 7.22 15.13 0.95
CA SER A 99 8.02 15.97 0.05
C SER A 99 9.41 16.28 0.61
N ARG A 100 9.55 16.47 1.93
CA ARG A 100 10.87 16.70 2.54
C ARG A 100 11.76 15.46 2.47
N PHE A 101 11.18 14.28 2.67
CA PHE A 101 11.89 13.02 2.55
C PHE A 101 12.37 12.79 1.11
N GLN A 102 11.50 13.01 0.11
CA GLN A 102 11.83 12.93 -1.31
C GLN A 102 12.97 13.88 -1.71
N MET A 103 12.96 15.13 -1.23
CA MET A 103 14.05 16.07 -1.51
C MET A 103 15.40 15.59 -0.97
N LEU A 104 15.42 14.98 0.22
CA LEU A 104 16.65 14.43 0.80
C LEU A 104 17.12 13.19 0.05
N GLU A 105 16.20 12.30 -0.32
CA GLU A 105 16.50 11.12 -1.15
C GLU A 105 17.14 11.55 -2.48
N HIS A 106 16.53 12.50 -3.19
CA HIS A 106 17.07 13.07 -4.43
C HIS A 106 18.46 13.70 -4.21
N SER A 107 18.63 14.48 -3.14
CA SER A 107 19.92 15.10 -2.82
C SER A 107 21.03 14.06 -2.57
N ILE A 108 20.71 12.95 -1.91
CA ILE A 108 21.69 11.87 -1.66
C ILE A 108 22.02 11.16 -2.96
N MET A 109 21.02 10.82 -3.77
CA MET A 109 21.22 10.12 -5.04
C MET A 109 22.13 10.88 -6.01
N HIS A 110 22.03 12.21 -6.05
CA HIS A 110 22.85 13.06 -6.93
C HIS A 110 24.12 13.63 -6.26
N SER A 111 24.38 13.30 -4.99
CA SER A 111 25.61 13.70 -4.30
C SER A 111 26.81 12.81 -4.62
N CYS A 112 26.59 11.64 -5.24
CA CYS A 112 27.62 10.68 -5.63
C CYS A 112 28.03 10.74 -7.11
N ASP A 113 27.49 11.68 -7.89
CA ASP A 113 27.97 11.96 -9.25
C ASP A 113 29.33 12.69 -9.15
N MET A 114 30.41 11.93 -9.06
CA MET A 114 31.77 12.45 -9.18
C MET A 114 31.98 12.92 -10.63
N PRO A 115 32.41 14.16 -10.89
CA PRO A 115 32.80 14.54 -12.25
C PRO A 115 34.03 13.72 -12.68
N GLU A 116 34.00 13.19 -13.91
CA GLU A 116 35.17 12.63 -14.60
C GLU A 116 36.27 13.69 -14.83
#